data_AF-A0A2J7ZMG8-F1
#
_entry.id   AF-A0A2J7ZMG8-F1
#
_cell.length_a   1.000
_cell.length_b   1.000
_cell.length_c   1.000
_cell.angle_alpha   90.00
_cell.angle_beta   90.00
_cell.angle_gamma   90.00
#
_symmetry.space_group_name_H-M   'P 1'
#
loop_
_entity.id
_entity.type
_entity.pdbx_description
1 polymer ?
#
loop_
_entity_poly.entity_id
_entity_poly.type
_entity_poly.pdbx_seq_one_letter_code
_entity_poly.pdbx_strand_id
1 'polypeptide(L)'
;LRLQLPSNPFAPRPPRPAVQKLVLYRGRGMLLFRLIVRAKVFQLMGFLACAMLASVALTTSDPDPMDLAAVGALAVGCIVTSYCIWYYSGRYVGEMSLLLPERRVVRFSVLDFWGNREDNDVPLERLKAPWRGCSVGEVRAQVQQALMPVEVPGDRQYYISVPHGYLLQKEVLQKVLYGAPLDSVGDGDLPGGPDVASRSSPVESNSAPSSSAAPGGLGDSAASTAEPHSGTAAEVAPEVKREDSEPKAP
;
A
#
# COMPACT_ATOMS: atom_id res chain seq x y z
N LEU A 1 25.86 21.15 -20.54
CA LEU A 1 24.76 20.36 -19.94
C LEU A 1 25.26 18.94 -19.70
N ARG A 2 25.40 18.48 -18.43
CA ARG A 2 25.63 17.04 -18.17
C ARG A 2 24.28 16.33 -18.24
N LEU A 3 24.03 15.62 -19.32
CA LEU A 3 22.92 14.67 -19.39
C LEU A 3 23.20 13.57 -18.36
N GLN A 4 22.50 13.60 -17.23
CA GLN A 4 22.41 12.44 -16.35
C GLN A 4 21.64 11.37 -17.14
N LEU A 5 22.34 10.35 -17.65
CA LEU A 5 21.64 9.21 -18.24
C LEU A 5 20.75 8.58 -17.15
N PRO A 6 19.49 8.26 -17.45
CA PRO A 6 18.62 7.59 -16.49
C PRO A 6 19.30 6.29 -16.05
N SER A 7 19.30 6.03 -14.73
CA SER A 7 19.91 4.84 -14.16
C SER A 7 19.32 3.60 -14.80
N ASN A 8 20.18 2.76 -15.40
CA ASN A 8 19.75 1.56 -16.12
C ASN A 8 18.87 0.68 -15.20
N PRO A 9 17.57 0.50 -15.50
CA PRO A 9 16.65 -0.22 -14.62
C PRO A 9 16.94 -1.73 -14.55
N PHE A 10 17.75 -2.25 -15.49
CA PHE A 10 18.19 -3.64 -15.57
C PHE A 10 19.59 -3.86 -14.97
N ALA A 11 20.28 -2.81 -14.53
CA ALA A 11 21.56 -2.98 -13.84
C ALA A 11 21.32 -3.73 -12.51
N PRO A 12 22.07 -4.80 -12.23
CA PRO A 12 22.03 -5.45 -10.92
C PRO A 12 22.35 -4.40 -9.84
N ARG A 13 21.37 -4.06 -8.99
CA ARG A 13 21.60 -3.12 -7.90
C ARG A 13 22.64 -3.75 -6.96
N PRO A 14 23.72 -3.05 -6.57
CA PRO A 14 24.70 -3.60 -5.66
C PRO A 14 24.00 -4.01 -4.36
N PRO A 15 24.35 -5.16 -3.76
CA PRO A 15 23.75 -5.58 -2.50
C PRO A 15 24.03 -4.51 -1.44
N ARG A 16 22.98 -3.83 -0.95
CA ARG A 16 23.14 -2.88 0.17
C ARG A 16 23.69 -3.65 1.39
N PRO A 17 24.57 -3.03 2.20
CA PRO A 17 25.03 -3.64 3.44
C PRO A 17 23.85 -4.05 4.31
N ALA A 18 23.99 -5.19 4.99
CA ALA A 18 22.96 -5.79 5.84
C ALA A 18 22.82 -5.01 7.17
N VAL A 19 22.34 -3.78 7.09
CA VAL A 19 21.96 -2.96 8.24
C VAL A 19 20.80 -3.66 8.95
N GLN A 20 20.94 -3.87 10.26
CA GLN A 20 19.86 -4.42 11.07
C GLN A 20 18.62 -3.52 10.95
N LYS A 21 17.46 -4.13 10.70
CA LYS A 21 16.20 -3.41 10.50
C LYS A 21 15.09 -4.02 11.34
N LEU A 22 14.33 -3.15 11.96
CA LEU A 22 13.20 -3.48 12.81
C LEU A 22 11.92 -3.33 11.97
N VAL A 23 11.34 -4.44 11.51
CA VAL A 23 10.17 -4.38 10.62
C VAL A 23 8.91 -4.07 11.45
N LEU A 24 8.31 -2.91 11.19
CA LEU A 24 7.15 -2.41 11.93
C LEU A 24 5.83 -2.91 11.32
N TYR A 25 5.75 -2.82 9.98
CA TYR A 25 4.55 -3.13 9.20
C TYR A 25 4.92 -3.83 7.89
N ARG A 26 4.05 -4.74 7.44
CA ARG A 26 4.16 -5.43 6.16
C ARG A 26 2.81 -5.46 5.45
N GLY A 27 2.70 -4.80 4.30
CA GLY A 27 1.50 -4.75 3.48
C GLY A 27 1.14 -6.13 2.92
N ARG A 28 -0.14 -6.49 3.03
CA ARG A 28 -0.69 -7.71 2.41
C ARG A 28 -0.92 -7.49 0.92
N GLY A 29 -0.85 -8.55 0.12
CA GLY A 29 -1.09 -8.46 -1.33
C GLY A 29 0.07 -7.90 -2.16
N MET A 30 1.22 -7.57 -1.59
CA MET A 30 2.38 -7.03 -2.33
C MET A 30 2.83 -7.93 -3.51
N LEU A 31 2.60 -9.25 -3.45
CA LEU A 31 2.84 -10.17 -4.58
C LEU A 31 1.84 -9.99 -5.72
N LEU A 32 0.54 -9.87 -5.42
CA LEU A 32 -0.50 -9.56 -6.40
C LEU A 32 -0.26 -8.19 -7.02
N PHE A 33 0.15 -7.21 -6.21
CA PHE A 33 0.45 -5.87 -6.69
C PHE A 33 1.69 -5.84 -7.60
N ARG A 34 2.75 -6.61 -7.29
CA ARG A 34 3.86 -6.85 -8.25
C ARG A 34 3.38 -7.50 -9.54
N LEU A 35 2.46 -8.46 -9.46
CA LEU A 35 1.90 -9.11 -10.64
C LEU A 35 1.11 -8.11 -11.49
N ILE A 36 0.30 -7.23 -10.90
CA ILE A 36 -0.42 -6.16 -11.60
C ILE A 36 0.57 -5.16 -12.26
N VAL A 37 1.57 -4.69 -11.52
CA VAL A 37 2.59 -3.75 -12.03
C VAL A 37 3.42 -4.36 -13.17
N ARG A 38 3.67 -5.68 -13.15
CA ARG A 38 4.33 -6.39 -14.26
C ARG A 38 3.36 -6.72 -15.40
N ALA A 39 2.10 -7.02 -15.11
CA ALA A 39 1.09 -7.36 -16.11
C ALA A 39 0.72 -6.16 -17.01
N LYS A 40 0.94 -4.92 -16.58
CA LYS A 40 0.85 -3.75 -17.48
C LYS A 40 1.80 -3.82 -18.68
N VAL A 41 2.89 -4.60 -18.60
CA VAL A 41 3.77 -4.85 -19.76
C VAL A 41 3.04 -5.68 -20.83
N PHE A 42 2.13 -6.58 -20.44
CA PHE A 42 1.23 -7.24 -21.39
C PHE A 42 0.16 -6.28 -21.94
N GLN A 43 -0.26 -5.26 -21.18
CA GLN A 43 -1.14 -4.20 -21.72
C GLN A 43 -0.46 -3.42 -22.86
N LEU A 44 0.87 -3.21 -22.80
CA LEU A 44 1.62 -2.61 -23.91
C LEU A 44 1.67 -3.52 -25.15
N MET A 45 1.72 -4.84 -24.98
CA MET A 45 1.62 -5.80 -26.11
C MET A 45 0.22 -5.82 -26.71
N GLY A 46 -0.83 -5.75 -25.88
CA GLY A 46 -2.20 -5.57 -26.33
C GLY A 46 -2.39 -4.25 -27.09
N PHE A 47 -1.84 -3.15 -26.59
CA PHE A 47 -1.85 -1.86 -27.26
C PHE A 47 -1.13 -1.90 -28.61
N LEU A 48 0.00 -2.60 -28.73
CA LEU A 48 0.71 -2.79 -30.00
C LEU A 48 -0.14 -3.56 -31.02
N ALA A 49 -0.87 -4.59 -30.59
CA ALA A 49 -1.80 -5.33 -31.45
C ALA A 49 -2.98 -4.44 -31.91
N CYS A 50 -3.57 -3.65 -31.01
CA CYS A 50 -4.60 -2.67 -31.36
C CYS A 50 -4.08 -1.59 -32.30
N ALA A 51 -2.84 -1.09 -32.12
CA ALA A 51 -2.22 -0.09 -32.98
C ALA A 51 -1.93 -0.63 -34.40
N MET A 52 -1.55 -1.91 -34.51
CA MET A 52 -1.43 -2.60 -35.81
C MET A 52 -2.79 -2.73 -36.51
N LEU A 53 -3.83 -3.17 -35.81
CA LEU A 53 -5.19 -3.25 -36.36
C LEU A 53 -5.72 -1.88 -36.78
N ALA A 54 -5.51 -0.85 -35.96
CA ALA A 54 -5.88 0.52 -36.27
C ALA A 54 -5.12 1.06 -37.49
N SER A 55 -3.85 0.71 -37.64
CA SER A 55 -3.06 1.10 -38.81
C SER A 55 -3.58 0.43 -40.09
N VAL A 56 -3.97 -0.85 -40.03
CA VAL A 56 -4.62 -1.55 -41.17
C VAL A 56 -5.98 -0.91 -41.50
N ALA A 57 -6.81 -0.63 -40.50
CA ALA A 57 -8.10 0.05 -40.68
C ALA A 57 -7.92 1.46 -41.29
N LEU A 58 -6.96 2.24 -40.80
CA LEU A 58 -6.66 3.59 -41.31
C LEU A 58 -6.01 3.62 -42.70
N THR A 59 -5.41 2.51 -43.15
CA THR A 59 -4.98 2.35 -44.56
C THR A 59 -6.11 1.90 -45.49
N THR A 60 -7.30 1.60 -44.96
CA THR A 60 -8.50 1.35 -45.77
C THR A 60 -9.12 2.69 -46.17
N SER A 61 -9.67 2.78 -47.39
CA SER A 61 -10.08 4.05 -48.00
C SER A 61 -11.29 4.75 -47.33
N ASP A 62 -12.06 4.03 -46.51
CA ASP A 62 -13.13 4.57 -45.65
C ASP A 62 -13.07 3.85 -44.28
N PRO A 63 -12.42 4.42 -43.26
CA PRO A 63 -12.43 3.88 -41.91
C PRO A 63 -13.75 4.23 -41.18
N ASP A 64 -14.37 3.26 -40.50
CA ASP A 64 -15.56 3.50 -39.68
C ASP A 64 -15.21 4.47 -38.51
N PRO A 65 -15.91 5.61 -38.36
CA PRO A 65 -15.67 6.52 -37.24
C PRO A 65 -15.90 5.87 -35.86
N MET A 66 -16.74 4.83 -35.76
CA MET A 66 -16.96 4.09 -34.51
C MET A 66 -15.74 3.24 -34.13
N ASP A 67 -15.09 2.59 -35.09
CA ASP A 67 -13.85 1.84 -34.84
C ASP A 67 -12.71 2.80 -34.43
N LEU A 68 -12.59 3.95 -35.10
CA LEU A 68 -11.61 4.97 -34.75
C LEU A 68 -11.83 5.52 -33.32
N ALA A 69 -13.09 5.77 -32.95
CA ALA A 69 -13.46 6.18 -31.60
C ALA A 69 -13.16 5.09 -30.55
N ALA A 70 -13.43 3.82 -30.86
CA ALA A 70 -13.14 2.69 -29.98
C ALA A 70 -11.62 2.52 -29.74
N VAL A 71 -10.81 2.61 -30.79
CA VAL A 71 -9.34 2.58 -30.68
C VAL A 71 -8.83 3.76 -29.85
N GLY A 72 -9.36 4.97 -30.09
CA GLY A 72 -8.99 6.17 -29.33
C GLY A 72 -9.33 6.06 -27.83
N ALA A 73 -10.53 5.57 -27.51
CA ALA A 73 -10.96 5.34 -26.14
C ALA A 73 -10.10 4.29 -25.43
N LEU A 74 -9.75 3.19 -26.12
CA LEU A 74 -8.85 2.17 -25.59
C LEU A 74 -7.44 2.72 -25.34
N ALA A 75 -6.90 3.52 -26.26
CA ALA A 75 -5.60 4.17 -26.11
C ALA A 75 -5.54 5.07 -24.86
N VAL A 76 -6.53 5.96 -24.70
CA VAL A 76 -6.65 6.84 -23.53
C VAL A 76 -6.83 6.03 -22.24
N GLY A 77 -7.69 5.01 -22.26
CA GLY A 77 -7.91 4.11 -21.12
C GLY A 77 -6.62 3.39 -20.68
N CYS A 78 -5.81 2.91 -21.62
CA CYS A 78 -4.51 2.30 -21.34
C CYS A 78 -3.51 3.28 -20.71
N ILE A 79 -3.47 4.54 -21.19
CA ILE A 79 -2.60 5.59 -20.64
C ILE A 79 -3.01 5.92 -19.20
N VAL A 80 -4.30 6.19 -18.96
CA VAL A 80 -4.84 6.52 -17.63
C VAL A 80 -4.61 5.36 -16.66
N THR A 81 -4.89 4.12 -17.08
CA THR A 81 -4.66 2.91 -16.26
C THR A 81 -3.17 2.74 -15.91
N SER A 82 -2.28 2.94 -16.89
CA SER A 82 -0.82 2.87 -16.67
C SER A 82 -0.32 3.93 -15.70
N TYR A 83 -0.84 5.15 -15.80
CA TYR A 83 -0.55 6.25 -14.90
C TYR A 83 -1.03 5.95 -13.47
N CYS A 84 -2.26 5.47 -13.30
CA CYS A 84 -2.79 5.05 -11.99
C CYS A 84 -1.94 3.95 -11.35
N ILE A 85 -1.58 2.90 -12.11
CA ILE A 85 -0.72 1.83 -11.61
C ILE A 85 0.64 2.38 -11.15
N TRP A 86 1.27 3.26 -11.94
CA TRP A 86 2.54 3.90 -11.55
C TRP A 86 2.40 4.81 -10.32
N TYR A 87 1.35 5.63 -10.28
CA TYR A 87 1.09 6.57 -9.19
C TYR A 87 0.98 5.83 -7.84
N TYR A 88 0.21 4.74 -7.81
CA TYR A 88 0.07 3.91 -6.61
C TYR A 88 1.26 2.99 -6.36
N SER A 89 1.99 2.50 -7.39
CA SER A 89 3.10 1.56 -7.18
C SER A 89 4.22 2.16 -6.33
N GLY A 90 4.59 3.40 -6.64
CA GLY A 90 5.61 4.14 -5.91
C GLY A 90 5.16 4.71 -4.56
N ARG A 91 3.89 4.54 -4.16
CA ARG A 91 3.30 5.09 -2.91
C ARG A 91 2.77 4.03 -1.96
N TYR A 92 2.29 2.90 -2.45
CA TYR A 92 1.81 1.81 -1.61
C TYR A 92 2.98 1.11 -0.91
N VAL A 93 2.99 1.15 0.41
CA VAL A 93 4.07 0.58 1.23
C VAL A 93 3.81 -0.90 1.47
N GLY A 94 4.68 -1.77 0.95
CA GLY A 94 4.65 -3.20 1.24
C GLY A 94 5.46 -3.60 2.47
N GLU A 95 6.42 -2.77 2.90
CA GLU A 95 7.16 -2.96 4.16
C GLU A 95 7.62 -1.60 4.71
N MET A 96 7.38 -1.36 5.98
CA MET A 96 7.89 -0.20 6.73
C MET A 96 8.79 -0.75 7.83
N SER A 97 10.06 -0.33 7.83
CA SER A 97 11.04 -0.80 8.81
C SER A 97 11.89 0.34 9.33
N LEU A 98 12.20 0.33 10.62
CA LEU A 98 13.11 1.27 11.25
C LEU A 98 14.54 0.76 11.13
N LEU A 99 15.50 1.62 10.75
CA LEU A 99 16.91 1.22 10.65
C LEU A 99 17.60 1.35 12.01
N LEU A 100 18.30 0.29 12.41
CA LEU A 100 19.14 0.23 13.61
C LEU A 100 20.60 0.55 13.21
N PRO A 101 21.46 1.04 14.13
CA PRO A 101 21.21 1.21 15.56
C PRO A 101 20.44 2.48 15.92
N GLU A 102 20.55 3.55 15.13
CA GLU A 102 20.14 4.89 15.56
C GLU A 102 18.62 5.09 15.70
N ARG A 103 17.78 4.23 15.11
CA ARG A 103 16.31 4.33 15.13
C ARG A 103 15.74 5.66 14.56
N ARG A 104 16.58 6.46 13.88
CA ARG A 104 16.26 7.79 13.31
C ARG A 104 15.77 7.77 11.87
N VAL A 105 15.83 6.62 11.18
CA VAL A 105 15.49 6.51 9.76
C VAL A 105 14.45 5.42 9.55
N VAL A 106 13.34 5.79 8.93
CA VAL A 106 12.28 4.88 8.48
C VAL A 106 12.52 4.54 7.02
N ARG A 107 12.67 3.25 6.73
CA ARG A 107 12.71 2.71 5.36
C ARG A 107 11.30 2.34 4.90
N PHE A 108 10.81 3.03 3.88
CA PHE A 108 9.59 2.70 3.15
C PHE A 108 9.93 1.86 1.93
N SER A 109 9.38 0.64 1.87
CA SER A 109 9.61 -0.29 0.77
C SER A 109 8.38 -0.31 -0.14
N VAL A 110 8.49 0.34 -1.29
CA VAL A 110 7.45 0.47 -2.32
C VAL A 110 7.82 -0.33 -3.57
N LEU A 111 7.04 -0.22 -4.65
CA LEU A 111 7.39 -0.77 -5.96
C LEU A 111 7.77 0.34 -6.94
N ASP A 112 8.87 0.15 -7.66
CA ASP A 112 9.18 0.96 -8.82
C ASP A 112 8.20 0.69 -9.98
N PHE A 113 8.36 1.43 -11.09
CA PHE A 113 7.53 1.25 -12.28
C PHE A 113 7.57 -0.19 -12.85
N TRP A 114 8.62 -0.97 -12.57
CA TRP A 114 8.82 -2.33 -13.09
C TRP A 114 8.39 -3.43 -12.10
N GLY A 115 7.85 -3.05 -10.93
CA GLY A 115 7.45 -3.98 -9.88
C GLY A 115 8.64 -4.54 -9.09
N ASN A 116 9.81 -3.92 -9.19
CA ASN A 116 10.94 -4.22 -8.29
C ASN A 116 10.78 -3.45 -6.99
N ARG A 117 11.41 -3.93 -5.91
CA ARG A 117 11.38 -3.26 -4.61
C ARG A 117 12.23 -1.99 -4.67
N GLU A 118 11.68 -0.88 -4.18
CA GLU A 118 12.37 0.40 -4.00
C GLU A 118 12.34 0.75 -2.51
N ASP A 119 13.52 0.87 -1.90
CA ASP A 119 13.68 1.13 -0.47
C ASP A 119 14.12 2.59 -0.25
N ASN A 120 13.17 3.41 0.17
CA ASN A 120 13.32 4.84 0.43
C ASN A 120 13.61 5.10 1.90
N ASP A 121 14.78 5.63 2.20
CA ASP A 121 15.26 5.88 3.56
C ASP A 121 14.96 7.32 3.97
N VAL A 122 13.96 7.49 4.83
CA VAL A 122 13.39 8.79 5.25
C VAL A 122 13.75 9.06 6.71
N PRO A 123 14.42 10.17 7.05
CA PRO A 123 14.61 10.59 8.44
C PRO A 123 13.27 10.77 9.16
N LEU A 124 13.15 10.24 10.37
CA LEU A 124 11.91 10.26 11.18
C LEU A 124 11.43 11.70 11.46
N GLU A 125 12.36 12.65 11.57
CA GLU A 125 12.08 14.10 11.70
C GLU A 125 11.30 14.68 10.51
N ARG A 126 11.42 14.07 9.32
CA ARG A 126 10.65 14.44 8.13
C ARG A 126 9.31 13.71 8.03
N LEU A 127 9.00 12.79 8.94
CA LEU A 127 7.72 12.09 8.91
C LEU A 127 6.65 12.95 9.59
N LYS A 128 5.65 13.41 8.83
CA LYS A 128 4.48 14.07 9.42
C LYS A 128 3.56 13.00 10.01
N ALA A 129 3.69 12.81 11.32
CA ALA A 129 2.90 11.88 12.12
C ALA A 129 1.38 12.10 11.92
N PRO A 130 0.64 11.16 11.28
CA PRO A 130 -0.75 11.37 10.86
C PRO A 130 -1.74 11.43 12.03
N TRP A 131 -1.38 10.90 13.21
CA TRP A 131 -2.25 10.88 14.39
C TRP A 131 -1.88 11.95 15.43
N ARG A 132 -0.91 12.83 15.12
CA ARG A 132 -0.43 13.85 16.05
C ARG A 132 -1.52 14.90 16.30
N GLY A 133 -2.10 14.87 17.50
CA GLY A 133 -3.18 15.77 17.91
C GLY A 133 -4.59 15.33 17.49
N CYS A 134 -4.73 14.16 16.86
CA CYS A 134 -6.04 13.59 16.53
C CYS A 134 -6.70 12.97 17.77
N SER A 135 -8.02 13.08 17.86
CA SER A 135 -8.83 12.38 18.86
C SER A 135 -8.89 10.87 18.58
N VAL A 136 -9.23 10.08 19.60
CA VAL A 136 -9.37 8.62 19.48
C VAL A 136 -10.42 8.22 18.42
N GLY A 137 -11.47 9.02 18.24
CA GLY A 137 -12.50 8.81 17.22
C GLY A 137 -11.95 9.00 15.80
N GLU A 138 -11.19 10.07 15.56
CA GLU A 138 -10.55 10.35 14.27
C GLU A 138 -9.48 9.31 13.93
N VAL A 139 -8.66 8.91 14.91
CA VAL A 139 -7.67 7.84 14.72
C VAL A 139 -8.38 6.52 14.35
N ARG A 140 -9.48 6.18 15.01
CA ARG A 140 -10.28 4.99 14.66
C ARG A 140 -10.82 5.07 13.23
N ALA A 141 -11.33 6.23 12.82
CA ALA A 141 -11.82 6.45 11.45
C ALA A 141 -10.69 6.32 10.41
N GLN A 142 -9.51 6.89 10.67
CA GLN A 142 -8.34 6.76 9.80
C GLN A 142 -7.82 5.32 9.73
N VAL A 143 -7.76 4.60 10.86
CA VAL A 143 -7.35 3.19 10.92
C VAL A 143 -8.30 2.26 10.15
N GLN A 144 -9.57 2.63 10.01
CA GLN A 144 -10.55 1.91 9.20
C GLN A 144 -10.44 2.19 7.69
N GLN A 145 -9.68 3.20 7.26
CA GLN A 145 -9.46 3.47 5.83
C GLN A 145 -8.62 2.36 5.20
N ALA A 146 -9.03 1.91 4.01
CA ALA A 146 -8.30 0.89 3.26
C ALA A 146 -6.86 1.34 2.91
N LEU A 147 -6.67 2.65 2.69
CA LEU A 147 -5.39 3.30 2.41
C LEU A 147 -5.27 4.56 3.28
N MET A 148 -4.56 4.46 4.41
CA MET A 148 -4.27 5.61 5.26
C MET A 148 -3.05 6.36 4.72
N PRO A 149 -3.13 7.69 4.47
CA PRO A 149 -2.01 8.48 3.99
C PRO A 149 -0.97 8.73 5.09
N VAL A 150 0.30 8.74 4.69
CA VAL A 150 1.46 9.07 5.52
C VAL A 150 2.30 10.09 4.74
N GLU A 151 2.41 11.31 5.26
CA GLU A 151 3.04 12.42 4.55
C GLU A 151 4.52 12.58 4.90
N VAL A 152 5.36 12.65 3.86
CA VAL A 152 6.79 12.97 3.97
C VAL A 152 7.06 14.23 3.13
N PRO A 153 7.23 15.42 3.76
CA PRO A 153 7.56 16.64 3.04
C PRO A 153 8.90 16.51 2.29
N GLY A 154 8.91 16.93 1.02
CA GLY A 154 10.08 16.84 0.15
C GLY A 154 10.29 15.49 -0.54
N ASP A 155 9.39 14.51 -0.37
CA ASP A 155 9.38 13.25 -1.12
C ASP A 155 7.97 13.00 -1.70
N ARG A 156 7.18 12.11 -1.10
CA ARG A 156 5.84 11.73 -1.59
C ARG A 156 4.93 11.33 -0.43
N GLN A 157 3.62 11.41 -0.65
CA GLN A 157 2.63 10.80 0.24
C GLN A 157 2.64 9.28 0.03
N TYR A 158 2.91 8.54 1.11
CA TYR A 158 2.87 7.09 1.14
C TYR A 158 1.50 6.60 1.63
N TYR A 159 1.09 5.39 1.24
CA TYR A 159 -0.14 4.77 1.70
C TYR A 159 0.16 3.47 2.47
N ILE A 160 -0.38 3.36 3.69
CA ILE A 160 -0.36 2.14 4.49
C ILE A 160 -1.78 1.62 4.71
N SER A 161 -1.96 0.30 4.63
CA SER A 161 -3.25 -0.35 4.87
C SER A 161 -3.23 -1.00 6.24
N VAL A 162 -3.55 -0.22 7.27
CA VAL A 162 -3.62 -0.70 8.67
C VAL A 162 -4.59 -1.87 8.85
N PRO A 163 -5.81 -1.92 8.24
CA PRO A 163 -6.75 -3.01 8.50
C PRO A 163 -6.44 -4.29 7.73
N HIS A 164 -5.60 -4.25 6.69
CA HIS A 164 -5.28 -5.42 5.85
C HIS A 164 -3.84 -5.89 5.95
N GLY A 165 -2.92 -5.04 6.42
CA GLY A 165 -1.50 -5.39 6.58
C GLY A 165 -1.15 -6.02 7.92
N TYR A 166 0.03 -6.62 7.98
CA TYR A 166 0.57 -7.26 9.18
C TYR A 166 1.34 -6.25 10.02
N LEU A 167 0.84 -5.96 11.21
CA LEU A 167 1.48 -5.11 12.21
C LEU A 167 2.39 -6.00 13.09
N LEU A 168 3.69 -5.99 12.81
CA LEU A 168 4.68 -6.81 13.54
C LEU A 168 5.03 -6.18 14.89
N GLN A 169 5.16 -4.85 14.94
CA GLN A 169 5.46 -4.10 16.16
C GLN A 169 4.48 -2.95 16.33
N LYS A 170 3.29 -3.29 16.85
CA LYS A 170 2.16 -2.37 17.00
C LYS A 170 2.52 -1.12 17.80
N GLU A 171 3.19 -1.31 18.94
CA GLU A 171 3.58 -0.22 19.86
C GLU A 171 4.57 0.75 19.23
N VAL A 172 5.65 0.24 18.61
CA VAL A 172 6.66 1.08 17.95
C VAL A 172 6.06 1.81 16.76
N LEU A 173 5.23 1.14 15.96
CA LEU A 173 4.51 1.76 14.85
C LEU A 173 3.54 2.85 15.34
N GLN A 174 2.80 2.60 16.42
CA GLN A 174 1.94 3.61 17.05
C GLN A 174 2.75 4.82 17.52
N LYS A 175 3.87 4.61 18.23
CA LYS A 175 4.77 5.72 18.63
C LYS A 175 5.20 6.55 17.42
N VAL A 176 5.61 5.92 16.31
CA VAL A 176 5.96 6.60 15.04
C VAL A 176 4.78 7.40 14.48
N LEU A 177 3.57 6.82 14.43
CA LEU A 177 2.39 7.45 13.81
C LEU A 177 1.77 8.58 14.68
N TYR A 178 1.96 8.54 15.99
CA TYR A 178 1.65 9.64 16.91
C TYR A 178 2.76 10.70 16.97
N GLY A 179 3.96 10.41 16.46
CA GLY A 179 5.13 11.30 16.56
C GLY A 179 5.72 11.37 17.97
N ALA A 180 5.53 10.31 18.77
CA ALA A 180 6.12 10.17 20.09
C ALA A 180 7.62 9.81 19.99
N PRO A 181 8.47 10.25 20.94
CA PRO A 181 9.87 9.83 20.97
C PRO A 181 10.01 8.31 21.05
N LEU A 182 10.98 7.75 20.32
CA LEU A 182 11.26 6.32 20.26
C LEU A 182 12.26 5.84 21.33
N ASP A 183 12.55 6.71 22.30
CA ASP A 183 13.38 6.39 23.44
C ASP A 183 12.76 5.23 24.25
N SER A 184 13.65 4.40 24.81
CA SER A 184 13.32 3.25 25.68
C SER A 184 12.23 2.28 25.16
N VAL A 185 12.58 1.49 24.14
CA VAL A 185 12.35 0.03 24.24
C VAL A 185 13.74 -0.56 24.43
N GLY A 186 14.03 -0.98 25.67
CA GLY A 186 15.37 -1.33 26.13
C GLY A 186 15.94 -2.56 25.42
N ASP A 187 17.28 -2.68 25.45
CA ASP A 187 18.04 -3.77 24.84
C ASP A 187 17.94 -5.10 25.62
N GLY A 188 16.74 -5.42 26.15
CA GLY A 188 16.50 -6.51 27.11
C GLY A 188 15.91 -7.78 26.51
N ASP A 189 14.87 -7.67 25.67
CA ASP A 189 14.07 -8.84 25.23
C ASP A 189 13.78 -8.84 23.72
N LEU A 190 14.60 -9.58 22.96
CA LEU A 190 14.24 -10.11 21.65
C LEU A 190 14.39 -11.63 21.66
N PRO A 191 13.31 -12.40 21.88
CA PRO A 191 13.37 -13.85 21.82
C PRO A 191 13.42 -14.30 20.35
N GLY A 192 14.52 -14.91 19.91
CA GLY A 192 14.57 -15.62 18.62
C GLY A 192 15.83 -15.48 17.77
N GLY A 193 17.02 -15.72 18.34
CA GLY A 193 18.19 -16.21 17.59
C GLY A 193 18.41 -17.69 17.91
N PRO A 194 18.52 -18.61 16.93
CA PRO A 194 18.69 -20.03 17.20
C PRO A 194 20.17 -20.37 17.44
N ASP A 195 20.71 -20.00 18.60
CA ASP A 195 22.05 -20.44 18.99
C ASP A 195 22.03 -21.91 19.42
N VAL A 196 22.69 -22.71 18.58
CA VAL A 196 22.84 -24.15 18.74
C VAL A 196 23.99 -24.46 19.71
N ALA A 197 23.72 -25.39 20.62
CA ALA A 197 24.67 -26.11 21.47
C ALA A 197 25.40 -25.32 22.58
N SER A 198 24.92 -25.53 23.81
CA SER A 198 25.74 -26.24 24.81
C SER A 198 24.85 -27.02 25.79
N ARG A 199 25.08 -28.33 25.90
CA ARG A 199 24.40 -29.25 26.84
C ARG A 199 25.30 -29.47 28.05
N SER A 200 24.79 -29.27 29.27
CA SER A 200 25.17 -30.06 30.46
C SER A 200 24.18 -29.86 31.62
N SER A 201 23.21 -30.78 31.69
CA SER A 201 22.58 -31.46 32.84
C SER A 201 23.18 -31.31 34.27
N PRO A 202 22.52 -31.81 35.36
CA PRO A 202 21.07 -31.96 35.68
C PRO A 202 20.71 -31.73 37.18
N VAL A 203 19.48 -32.13 37.61
CA VAL A 203 19.02 -32.37 39.03
C VAL A 203 18.75 -31.06 39.82
N GLU A 204 17.66 -30.88 40.60
CA GLU A 204 17.00 -31.77 41.57
C GLU A 204 15.47 -31.58 41.72
N SER A 205 14.84 -32.48 42.49
CA SER A 205 13.40 -32.60 42.84
C SER A 205 12.80 -31.39 43.59
N ASN A 206 11.48 -31.14 43.68
CA ASN A 206 10.54 -31.98 44.45
C ASN A 206 9.03 -31.62 44.35
N SER A 207 8.19 -32.54 44.86
CA SER A 207 6.82 -32.39 45.42
C SER A 207 5.65 -31.79 44.59
N ALA A 208 4.67 -32.65 44.29
CA ALA A 208 3.23 -32.32 44.26
C ALA A 208 2.64 -32.33 45.70
N PRO A 209 1.37 -31.94 46.01
CA PRO A 209 0.17 -32.69 45.56
C PRO A 209 -1.18 -31.92 45.43
N SER A 210 -2.10 -32.44 44.58
CA SER A 210 -3.59 -32.27 44.66
C SER A 210 -4.14 -30.82 44.51
N SER A 211 -5.39 -30.48 44.15
CA SER A 211 -6.63 -31.16 43.71
C SER A 211 -7.45 -30.13 42.86
N SER A 212 -8.71 -30.25 42.42
CA SER A 212 -9.81 -31.24 42.51
C SER A 212 -10.83 -30.99 41.36
N ALA A 213 -11.86 -31.85 41.26
CA ALA A 213 -13.19 -31.60 40.67
C ALA A 213 -13.34 -31.38 39.14
N ALA A 214 -14.47 -31.88 38.61
CA ALA A 214 -14.87 -31.82 37.21
C ALA A 214 -16.25 -31.09 37.05
N PRO A 215 -17.22 -31.49 36.19
CA PRO A 215 -17.47 -30.80 34.92
C PRO A 215 -18.92 -30.28 34.73
N GLY A 216 -19.19 -29.53 33.64
CA GLY A 216 -20.53 -29.48 33.01
C GLY A 216 -21.13 -28.10 32.67
N GLY A 217 -22.07 -28.09 31.70
CA GLY A 217 -22.82 -26.91 31.20
C GLY A 217 -22.13 -26.22 30.01
N LEU A 218 -22.61 -26.25 28.75
CA LEU A 218 -23.95 -26.43 28.18
C LEU A 218 -24.94 -25.33 28.58
N GLY A 219 -25.22 -24.40 27.65
CA GLY A 219 -26.11 -23.26 27.81
C GLY A 219 -26.26 -22.49 26.48
N ASP A 220 -27.49 -22.43 25.97
CA ASP A 220 -27.82 -22.07 24.59
C ASP A 220 -28.12 -20.56 24.33
N SER A 221 -28.13 -20.24 23.02
CA SER A 221 -29.16 -19.43 22.34
C SER A 221 -29.13 -17.88 22.30
N ALA A 222 -29.93 -17.41 21.33
CA ALA A 222 -30.36 -16.04 20.99
C ALA A 222 -29.27 -15.12 20.38
N ALA A 223 -29.19 -14.99 19.05
CA ALA A 223 -30.15 -14.31 18.16
C ALA A 223 -30.29 -12.80 18.44
N SER A 224 -29.72 -11.98 17.55
CA SER A 224 -30.02 -10.55 17.46
C SER A 224 -30.33 -10.21 16.00
N THR A 225 -31.50 -9.64 15.80
CA THR A 225 -32.13 -9.35 14.51
C THR A 225 -31.96 -7.87 14.15
N ALA A 226 -32.21 -7.53 12.88
CA ALA A 226 -32.55 -6.19 12.37
C ALA A 226 -31.39 -5.23 11.99
N GLU A 227 -31.08 -5.24 10.70
CA GLU A 227 -31.08 -4.03 9.86
C GLU A 227 -32.39 -3.22 10.06
N PRO A 228 -32.43 -1.88 9.85
CA PRO A 228 -31.94 -1.23 8.62
C PRO A 228 -31.34 0.18 8.76
N HIS A 229 -30.75 0.69 7.66
CA HIS A 229 -30.98 2.08 7.21
C HIS A 229 -30.63 2.25 5.73
N SER A 230 -31.64 2.53 4.92
CA SER A 230 -31.55 2.92 3.51
C SER A 230 -32.00 4.37 3.32
N GLY A 231 -31.49 5.02 2.27
CA GLY A 231 -31.82 6.41 1.92
C GLY A 231 -30.77 7.43 2.38
N THR A 232 -30.38 8.43 1.59
CA THR A 232 -30.96 8.91 0.32
C THR A 232 -29.85 9.44 -0.59
N ALA A 233 -29.91 9.10 -1.88
CA ALA A 233 -28.97 9.61 -2.88
C ALA A 233 -29.30 11.05 -3.25
N ALA A 234 -28.26 11.87 -3.46
CA ALA A 234 -28.42 13.23 -3.96
C ALA A 234 -28.65 13.23 -5.48
N GLU A 235 -29.87 13.59 -5.89
CA GLU A 235 -30.20 13.86 -7.29
C GLU A 235 -29.84 15.32 -7.61
N VAL A 236 -28.86 15.51 -8.50
CA VAL A 236 -28.50 16.84 -9.03
C VAL A 236 -28.52 16.76 -10.54
N ALA A 237 -29.61 17.26 -11.14
CA ALA A 237 -29.76 17.36 -12.58
C ALA A 237 -28.90 18.51 -13.15
N PRO A 238 -28.29 18.36 -14.34
CA PRO A 238 -27.56 19.43 -14.99
C PRO A 238 -28.51 20.44 -15.68
N GLU A 239 -28.21 21.72 -15.49
CA GLU A 239 -28.97 22.84 -16.05
C GLU A 239 -28.70 22.98 -17.57
N VAL A 240 -29.74 22.76 -18.39
CA VAL A 240 -29.64 22.87 -19.85
C VAL A 240 -29.72 24.34 -20.26
N LYS A 241 -28.54 24.93 -20.51
CA LYS A 241 -28.42 26.27 -21.06
C LYS A 241 -28.79 26.25 -22.55
N ARG A 242 -29.96 26.80 -22.91
CA ARG A 242 -30.33 27.08 -24.29
C ARG A 242 -29.50 28.27 -24.79
N GLU A 243 -28.78 28.09 -25.90
CA GLU A 243 -28.28 29.22 -26.69
C GLU A 243 -29.29 29.53 -27.79
N ASP A 244 -29.72 30.79 -27.85
CA ASP A 244 -30.66 31.27 -28.86
C ASP A 244 -29.93 31.43 -30.22
N SER A 245 -30.44 30.74 -31.23
CA SER A 245 -29.94 30.83 -32.60
C SER A 245 -30.58 32.03 -33.34
N GLU A 246 -29.82 33.11 -33.49
CA GLU A 246 -30.18 34.25 -34.34
C GLU A 246 -30.08 33.88 -35.83
N PRO A 247 -31.14 34.07 -36.65
CA PRO A 247 -31.06 33.83 -38.09
C PRO A 247 -30.61 35.11 -38.83
N LYS A 248 -29.54 35.01 -39.61
CA LYS A 248 -29.19 36.05 -40.61
C LYS A 248 -29.12 35.45 -42.00
N ALA A 249 -29.92 36.02 -42.90
CA ALA A 249 -30.01 35.69 -44.32
C ALA A 249 -30.23 37.00 -45.11
N PRO A 250 -30.18 36.93 -46.45
CA PRO A 250 -29.08 36.44 -47.27
C PRO A 250 -28.03 37.52 -47.56
#